data_AF-A0A7C2V774-F1
#
_entry.id   AF-A0A7C2V774-F1
#
_cell.length_a   1.000
_cell.length_b   1.000
_cell.length_c   1.000
_cell.angle_alpha   90.00
_cell.angle_beta   90.00
_cell.angle_gamma   90.00
#
_symmetry.space_group_name_H-M   'P 1'
#
loop_
_entity.id
_entity.type
_entity.pdbx_description
1 polymer ?
#
loop_
_entity_poly.entity_id
_entity_poly.type
_entity_poly.pdbx_seq_one_letter_code
_entity_poly.pdbx_strand_id
1 'polypeptide(L)'
;MHLGIGKAIITPPVGTPLAGHARRGQSEEGVLDDLEVRVFWLPSAPEADDAVCLVTADLIGFGAKLTDNLRSELKRRYGLPPE
;
A
#
# COMPACT_ATOMS: atom_id res chain seq x y z
N MET A 1 17.74 7.93 15.00
CA MET A 1 16.43 7.53 14.47
C MET A 1 16.69 6.59 13.31
N HIS A 2 16.16 5.37 13.36
CA HIS A 2 16.22 4.44 12.23
C HIS A 2 14.95 4.56 11.40
N LEU A 3 15.07 4.40 10.08
CA LEU A 3 13.94 4.44 9.15
C LEU A 3 14.15 3.33 8.12
N GLY A 4 13.23 2.37 8.08
CA GLY A 4 13.14 1.42 6.98
C GLY A 4 12.28 1.99 5.86
N ILE A 5 12.71 1.85 4.60
CA ILE A 5 11.96 2.31 3.44
C ILE A 5 11.84 1.18 2.41
N GLY A 6 10.62 0.95 1.92
CA GLY A 6 10.33 0.04 0.82
C GLY A 6 9.48 0.71 -0.24
N LYS A 7 9.65 0.31 -1.50
CA LYS A 7 8.84 0.76 -2.63
C LYS A 7 8.60 -0.39 -3.59
N ALA A 8 7.40 -0.46 -4.17
CA ALA A 8 7.08 -1.39 -5.26
C ALA A 8 6.13 -0.73 -6.27
N ILE A 9 6.23 -1.15 -7.53
CA ILE A 9 5.25 -0.81 -8.58
C ILE A 9 4.02 -1.70 -8.40
N ILE A 10 2.85 -1.09 -8.44
CA ILE A 10 1.53 -1.75 -8.30
C ILE A 10 0.60 -1.46 -9.48
N THR A 11 1.12 -0.89 -10.58
CA THR A 11 0.37 -0.60 -11.81
C THR A 11 -0.37 -1.85 -12.30
N PRO A 12 -1.71 -1.82 -12.40
CA PRO A 12 -2.45 -2.96 -12.91
C PRO A 12 -2.30 -3.06 -14.45
N PRO A 13 -2.68 -4.18 -15.06
CA PRO A 13 -2.70 -4.29 -16.52
C PRO A 13 -3.61 -3.24 -17.17
N VAL A 14 -3.22 -2.78 -18.36
CA VAL A 14 -4.02 -1.87 -19.21
C VAL A 14 -5.41 -2.49 -19.46
N GLY A 15 -6.44 -1.65 -19.49
CA GLY A 15 -7.84 -2.05 -19.57
C GLY A 15 -8.52 -2.27 -18.21
N THR A 16 -7.78 -2.20 -17.10
CA THR A 16 -8.38 -2.13 -15.76
C THR A 16 -9.29 -0.89 -15.66
N PRO A 17 -10.49 -0.97 -15.05
CA PRO A 17 -11.33 0.21 -14.90
C PRO A 17 -10.75 1.22 -13.90
N LEU A 18 -10.69 2.50 -14.29
CA LEU A 18 -10.30 3.60 -13.41
C LEU A 18 -11.25 3.70 -12.19
N ALA A 19 -10.65 3.72 -11.01
CA ALA A 19 -11.37 4.10 -9.80
C ALA A 19 -11.59 5.62 -9.75
N GLY A 20 -12.67 6.07 -9.08
CA GLY A 20 -12.95 7.50 -8.86
C GLY A 20 -13.91 8.16 -9.85
N HIS A 21 -14.06 7.62 -11.06
CA HIS A 21 -14.96 8.20 -12.07
C HIS A 21 -16.35 7.53 -12.11
N ALA A 22 -16.67 6.64 -11.17
CA ALA A 22 -17.94 5.92 -11.09
C ALA A 22 -18.37 5.27 -12.43
N ARG A 23 -17.39 4.74 -13.19
CA ARG A 23 -17.57 4.14 -14.52
C ARG A 23 -18.11 5.08 -15.61
N ARG A 24 -18.07 6.41 -15.39
CA ARG A 24 -18.50 7.41 -16.39
C ARG A 24 -17.41 7.71 -17.44
N GLY A 25 -16.39 6.87 -17.57
CA GLY A 25 -15.27 7.03 -18.49
C GLY A 25 -14.86 5.70 -19.12
N GLN A 26 -13.99 5.78 -20.12
CA GLN A 26 -13.37 4.62 -20.75
C GLN A 26 -12.33 3.98 -19.80
N SER A 27 -12.03 2.69 -20.01
CA SER A 27 -10.94 1.99 -19.30
C SER A 27 -9.57 2.56 -19.68
N GLU A 28 -8.51 2.29 -18.89
CA GLU A 28 -7.16 2.74 -19.25
C GLU A 28 -6.78 2.25 -20.66
N GLU A 29 -6.25 3.15 -21.50
CA GLU A 29 -5.69 2.82 -22.82
C GLU A 29 -4.16 2.61 -22.80
N GLY A 30 -3.52 2.91 -21.66
CA GLY A 30 -2.08 2.79 -21.47
C GLY A 30 -1.64 3.17 -20.07
N VAL A 31 -0.32 3.26 -19.86
CA VAL A 31 0.31 3.70 -18.60
C VAL A 31 1.07 4.99 -18.90
N LEU A 32 0.73 6.09 -18.21
CA LEU A 32 1.49 7.33 -18.29
C LEU A 32 2.67 7.30 -17.31
N ASP A 33 2.37 7.03 -16.04
CA ASP A 33 3.33 6.82 -14.95
C ASP A 33 2.92 5.57 -14.16
N ASP A 34 3.89 4.90 -13.55
CA ASP A 34 3.61 3.76 -12.68
C ASP A 34 2.93 4.19 -11.38
N LEU A 35 1.98 3.38 -10.93
CA LEU A 35 1.41 3.48 -9.59
C LEU A 35 2.36 2.79 -8.61
N GLU A 36 2.65 3.44 -7.50
CA GLU A 36 3.60 2.95 -6.50
C GLU A 36 2.92 2.70 -5.15
N VAL A 37 3.42 1.71 -4.42
CA VAL A 37 3.27 1.63 -2.97
C VAL A 37 4.62 1.97 -2.33
N ARG A 38 4.57 2.71 -1.24
CA ARG A 38 5.72 3.05 -0.40
C ARG A 38 5.41 2.69 1.04
N VAL A 39 6.41 2.17 1.72
CA VAL A 39 6.33 1.72 3.11
C VAL A 39 7.44 2.40 3.90
N PHE A 40 7.09 2.91 5.07
CA PHE A 40 8.01 3.52 6.02
C PHE A 40 7.87 2.78 7.36
N TRP A 41 8.96 2.17 7.81
CA TRP A 41 9.05 1.51 9.11
C TRP A 41 9.74 2.44 10.10
N LEU A 42 9.01 2.84 11.13
CA LEU A 42 9.39 3.90 12.07
C LEU A 42 9.46 3.35 13.50
N PRO A 43 10.62 2.81 13.93
CA PRO A 43 10.84 2.43 15.32
C PRO A 43 10.80 3.65 16.25
N SER A 44 10.30 3.46 17.48
CA SER A 44 10.25 4.52 18.49
C SER A 44 11.66 4.97 18.95
N ALA A 45 12.62 4.04 18.93
CA ALA A 45 14.03 4.25 19.22
C ALA A 45 14.92 3.25 18.41
N PRO A 46 16.24 3.46 18.32
CA PRO A 46 17.13 2.61 17.50
C PRO A 46 17.08 1.11 17.80
N GLU A 47 16.79 0.73 19.04
CA GLU A 47 16.79 -0.65 19.57
C GLU A 47 15.39 -1.06 20.07
N ALA A 48 14.35 -0.34 19.68
CA ALA A 48 13.00 -0.63 20.12
C ALA A 48 12.39 -1.83 19.37
N ASP A 49 11.60 -2.62 20.09
CA ASP A 49 10.83 -3.73 19.53
C ASP A 49 9.51 -3.25 18.89
N ASP A 50 9.07 -2.02 19.17
CA ASP A 50 7.88 -1.41 18.61
C ASP A 50 8.20 -0.44 17.46
N ALA A 51 7.30 -0.41 16.47
CA ALA A 51 7.41 0.49 15.35
C ALA A 51 6.04 0.78 14.73
N VAL A 52 5.95 1.93 14.08
CA VAL A 52 4.83 2.28 13.21
C VAL A 52 5.17 1.91 11.78
N CYS A 53 4.29 1.15 11.12
CA CYS A 53 4.39 0.87 9.69
C CYS A 53 3.43 1.79 8.92
N LEU A 54 3.97 2.82 8.27
CA LEU A 54 3.18 3.72 7.43
C LEU A 54 3.24 3.26 5.98
N VAL A 55 2.07 2.98 5.40
CA VAL A 55 1.92 2.58 4.00
C VAL A 55 1.19 3.68 3.24
N THR A 56 1.77 4.12 2.14
CA THR A 56 1.14 5.04 1.18
C THR A 56 1.09 4.35 -0.19
N ALA A 57 0.01 4.53 -0.94
CA ALA A 57 -0.06 3.99 -2.29
C ALA A 57 -0.77 4.98 -3.21
N ASP A 58 -0.41 4.95 -4.50
CA ASP A 58 -1.06 5.70 -5.57
C ASP A 58 -2.41 5.05 -5.93
N LEU A 59 -3.29 5.02 -4.94
CA LEU A 59 -4.63 4.47 -4.99
C LEU A 59 -5.60 5.53 -4.49
N ILE A 60 -6.84 5.49 -4.98
CA ILE A 60 -7.89 6.40 -4.52
C ILE A 60 -8.20 6.24 -3.01
N GLY A 61 -7.94 5.07 -2.43
CA GLY A 61 -8.09 4.85 -1.01
C GLY A 61 -7.91 3.40 -0.56
N PHE A 62 -7.79 3.24 0.76
CA PHE A 62 -7.68 1.94 1.44
C PHE A 62 -9.05 1.55 2.02
N GLY A 63 -9.80 0.72 1.30
CA GLY A 63 -11.07 0.18 1.79
C GLY A 63 -10.86 -0.87 2.88
N ALA A 64 -11.85 -1.06 3.76
CA ALA A 64 -11.79 -1.98 4.90
C ALA A 64 -11.29 -3.38 4.52
N LYS A 65 -11.85 -3.98 3.47
CA LYS A 65 -11.43 -5.31 2.98
C LYS A 65 -9.95 -5.36 2.60
N LEU A 66 -9.42 -4.33 1.94
CA LEU A 66 -8.01 -4.28 1.58
C LEU A 66 -7.14 -4.22 2.83
N THR A 67 -7.49 -3.32 3.76
CA THR A 67 -6.74 -3.13 5.02
C THR A 67 -6.75 -4.38 5.89
N ASP A 68 -7.89 -5.06 6.03
CA ASP A 68 -8.02 -6.28 6.82
C ASP A 68 -7.20 -7.44 6.23
N ASN A 69 -7.21 -7.56 4.90
CA ASN A 69 -6.39 -8.54 4.20
C ASN A 69 -4.90 -8.24 4.38
N LEU A 70 -4.48 -6.98 4.25
CA LEU A 70 -3.09 -6.56 4.46
C LEU A 70 -2.62 -6.87 5.88
N ARG A 71 -3.40 -6.48 6.90
CA ARG A 71 -3.07 -6.78 8.32
C ARG A 71 -2.94 -8.27 8.57
N SER A 72 -3.88 -9.06 8.05
CA SER A 72 -3.86 -10.52 8.18
C SER A 72 -2.63 -11.14 7.51
N GLU A 73 -2.24 -10.62 6.34
CA GLU A 73 -1.07 -11.08 5.61
C GLU A 73 0.24 -10.74 6.34
N LEU A 74 0.36 -9.51 6.84
CA LEU A 74 1.52 -9.05 7.59
C LEU A 74 1.69 -9.84 8.89
N LYS A 75 0.60 -10.10 9.62
CA LYS A 75 0.61 -10.98 10.79
C LYS A 75 1.07 -12.39 10.43
N ARG A 76 0.54 -12.96 9.35
CA ARG A 76 0.88 -14.34 8.95
C ARG A 76 2.34 -14.48 8.52
N ARG A 77 2.86 -13.52 7.75
CA ARG A 77 4.23 -13.61 7.20
C ARG A 77 5.31 -13.17 8.17
N TYR A 78 5.02 -12.14 8.97
CA TYR A 78 6.04 -11.43 9.74
C TYR A 78 5.73 -11.36 11.24
N GLY A 79 4.58 -11.90 11.69
CA GLY A 79 4.18 -11.84 13.09
C GLY A 79 3.73 -10.46 13.56
N LEU A 80 3.53 -9.50 12.64
CA LEU A 80 3.15 -8.13 12.98
C LEU A 80 1.69 -8.07 13.46
N PRO A 81 1.41 -7.43 14.60
CA PRO A 81 0.05 -7.27 15.08
C PRO A 81 -0.78 -6.36 14.14
N PRO A 82 -2.11 -6.50 14.13
CA PRO A 82 -3.00 -5.76 13.23
C PRO A 82 -3.26 -4.29 13.64
N GLU A 83 -3.07 -3.95 14.92
CA GLU A 83 -3.11 -2.58 15.45
C GLU A 83 -1.95 -1.70 14.93
#